data_AF-A0A7L5YJY4-F1
#
_entry.id   AF-A0A7L5YJY4-F1
#
_cell.length_a   1.000
_cell.length_b   1.000
_cell.length_c   1.000
_cell.angle_alpha   90.00
_cell.angle_beta   90.00
_cell.angle_gamma   90.00
#
_symmetry.space_group_name_H-M   'P 1'
#
loop_
_entity.id
_entity.type
_entity.pdbx_description
1 polymer ?
#
loop_
_entity_poly.entity_id
_entity_poly.type
_entity_poly.pdbx_seq_one_letter_code
_entity_poly.pdbx_strand_id
1 'polypeptide(L)'
;MVFDDTVDLRDVLVRIGAFFAHESCGKCYPCQMGTARQAEILARIAAGDVRPDDTATLIELGRVMTDTSICGLGQAASWAIVDAHRRWPTLLKPEYEE
;
A
#
# COMPACT_ATOMS: atom_id res chain seq x y z
N MET A 1 -10.20 12.64 3.23
CA MET A 1 -9.38 13.39 4.20
C MET A 1 -8.70 14.51 3.44
N VAL A 2 -8.50 15.66 4.07
CA VAL A 2 -7.73 16.77 3.48
C VAL A 2 -6.38 16.80 4.20
N PHE A 3 -5.30 16.84 3.44
CA PHE A 3 -3.93 16.95 3.94
C PHE A 3 -3.29 18.19 3.29
N ASP A 4 -2.53 18.95 4.08
CA ASP A 4 -1.68 20.02 3.59
C ASP A 4 -0.23 19.54 3.45
N ASP A 5 0.69 20.47 3.21
CA ASP A 5 2.12 20.23 3.01
C ASP A 5 2.88 19.92 4.32
N THR A 6 2.23 19.99 5.47
CA THR A 6 2.84 19.64 6.77
C THR A 6 2.77 18.14 7.06
N VAL A 7 2.00 17.38 6.27
CA VAL A 7 1.77 15.95 6.48
C VAL A 7 2.60 15.11 5.51
N ASP A 8 3.38 14.18 6.06
CA ASP A 8 4.03 13.16 5.23
C ASP A 8 3.02 12.11 4.76
N LEU A 9 2.74 12.11 3.46
CA LEU A 9 1.84 11.15 2.84
C LEU A 9 2.35 9.70 2.93
N ARG A 10 3.66 9.46 3.03
CA ARG A 10 4.21 8.11 3.22
C ARG A 10 3.71 7.52 4.55
N ASP A 11 3.80 8.30 5.62
CA ASP A 11 3.31 7.92 6.95
C ASP A 11 1.78 7.70 6.98
N VAL A 12 1.01 8.49 6.23
CA VAL A 12 -0.43 8.24 6.03
C VAL A 12 -0.68 6.88 5.37
N LEU A 13 0.04 6.56 4.29
CA LEU A 13 -0.11 5.29 3.58
C LEU A 13 0.27 4.10 4.47
N VAL A 14 1.32 4.21 5.28
CA VAL A 14 1.72 3.19 6.27
C VAL A 14 0.57 2.89 7.22
N ARG A 15 -0.08 3.93 7.78
CA ARG A 15 -1.23 3.76 8.68
C ARG A 15 -2.42 3.10 7.98
N ILE A 16 -2.70 3.48 6.73
CA ILE A 16 -3.76 2.86 5.93
C ILE A 16 -3.45 1.37 5.67
N GLY A 17 -2.21 1.06 5.29
CA GLY A 17 -1.78 -0.32 5.05
C GLY A 17 -1.89 -1.18 6.32
N ALA A 18 -1.43 -0.66 7.46
CA ALA A 18 -1.56 -1.33 8.75
C ALA A 18 -3.02 -1.55 9.16
N PHE A 19 -3.90 -0.56 8.94
CA PHE A 19 -5.33 -0.69 9.18
C PHE A 19 -5.96 -1.83 8.40
N PHE A 20 -5.73 -1.91 7.08
CA PHE A 20 -6.30 -2.99 6.27
C PHE A 20 -5.72 -4.37 6.61
N ALA A 21 -4.45 -4.43 7.04
CA ALA A 21 -3.87 -5.67 7.54
C ALA A 21 -4.55 -6.14 8.84
N HIS A 22 -4.88 -5.20 9.75
CA HIS A 22 -5.56 -5.50 11.01
C HIS A 22 -7.04 -5.87 10.82
N GLU A 23 -7.76 -5.14 9.96
CA GLU A 23 -9.21 -5.33 9.74
C GLU A 23 -9.54 -6.44 8.73
N SER A 24 -8.54 -7.08 8.15
CA SER A 24 -8.76 -8.23 7.27
C SER A 24 -9.42 -9.37 8.03
N CYS A 25 -10.62 -9.76 7.60
CA CYS A 25 -11.34 -10.89 8.20
C CYS A 25 -10.72 -12.27 7.91
N GLY A 26 -9.69 -12.34 7.06
CA GLY A 26 -8.96 -13.58 6.75
C GLY A 26 -9.69 -14.59 5.85
N LYS A 27 -10.86 -14.26 5.29
CA LYS A 27 -11.68 -15.24 4.53
C LYS A 27 -11.19 -15.55 3.11
N CYS A 28 -10.46 -14.64 2.46
CA CYS A 28 -9.88 -14.88 1.14
C CYS A 28 -8.39 -14.56 1.11
N TYR A 29 -7.59 -15.49 0.58
CA TYR A 29 -6.14 -15.35 0.47
C TYR A 29 -5.63 -14.07 -0.20
N PRO A 30 -6.21 -13.56 -1.32
CA PRO A 30 -5.72 -12.32 -1.91
C PRO A 30 -5.80 -11.15 -0.93
N CYS A 31 -6.88 -11.05 -0.15
CA CYS A 31 -7.02 -10.01 0.87
C CYS A 31 -6.11 -10.30 2.08
N GLN A 32 -6.18 -11.49 2.67
CA GLN A 32 -5.42 -11.82 3.88
C GLN A 32 -3.91 -11.64 3.71
N MET A 33 -3.35 -12.24 2.67
CA MET A 33 -1.91 -12.20 2.42
C MET A 33 -1.50 -10.88 1.76
N GLY A 34 -2.36 -10.33 0.89
CA GLY A 34 -2.09 -9.08 0.19
C GLY A 34 -2.01 -7.89 1.14
N THR A 35 -2.94 -7.75 2.09
CA THR A 35 -2.90 -6.66 3.08
C THR A 35 -1.70 -6.78 4.01
N ALA A 36 -1.34 -8.00 4.43
CA ALA A 36 -0.15 -8.24 5.25
C ALA A 36 1.13 -7.85 4.51
N ARG A 37 1.27 -8.28 3.24
CA ARG A 37 2.44 -7.98 2.41
C ARG A 37 2.54 -6.48 2.09
N GLN A 38 1.40 -5.84 1.82
CA GLN A 38 1.32 -4.39 1.61
C GLN A 38 1.82 -3.63 2.83
N ALA A 39 1.36 -3.98 4.04
CA ALA A 39 1.79 -3.33 5.28
C ALA A 39 3.29 -3.53 5.53
N GLU A 40 3.82 -4.72 5.27
CA GLU A 40 5.25 -5.04 5.39
C GLU A 40 6.12 -4.18 4.46
N ILE A 41 5.72 -4.05 3.20
CA ILE A 41 6.43 -3.21 2.22
C ILE A 41 6.40 -1.74 2.66
N LEU A 42 5.24 -1.21 3.04
CA LEU A 42 5.12 0.19 3.46
C LEU A 42 5.95 0.48 4.72
N ALA A 43 5.97 -0.44 5.68
CA ALA A 43 6.80 -0.31 6.88
C ALA A 43 8.29 -0.28 6.53
N ARG A 44 8.75 -1.08 5.57
CA ARG A 44 10.13 -1.01 5.07
C ARG A 44 10.42 0.32 4.39
N ILE A 45 9.52 0.80 3.53
CA ILE A 45 9.68 2.09 2.85
C ILE A 45 9.82 3.22 3.87
N ALA A 46 9.00 3.21 4.92
CA ALA A 46 9.08 4.20 5.99
C ALA A 46 10.35 4.10 6.85
N ALA A 47 10.97 2.92 6.92
CA ALA A 47 12.26 2.70 7.57
C ALA A 47 13.46 3.03 6.68
N GLY A 48 13.25 3.44 5.42
CA GLY A 48 14.31 3.71 4.45
C GLY A 48 14.91 2.47 3.79
N ASP A 49 14.36 1.27 4.04
CA ASP A 49 14.79 -0.01 3.41
C ASP A 49 13.96 -0.29 2.13
N VAL A 50 13.96 0.66 1.20
CA VAL A 50 13.21 0.54 -0.06
C VAL A 50 13.92 -0.44 -1.00
N ARG A 51 13.20 -1.46 -1.47
CA ARG A 51 13.73 -2.41 -2.46
C ARG A 51 13.32 -2.03 -3.87
N PRO A 52 14.13 -2.37 -4.91
CA PRO A 52 13.83 -2.04 -6.30
C PRO A 52 12.42 -2.50 -6.75
N ASP A 53 11.97 -3.66 -6.27
CA ASP A 53 10.69 -4.26 -6.69
C ASP A 53 9.50 -3.89 -5.80
N ASP A 54 9.70 -3.11 -4.72
CA ASP A 54 8.64 -2.86 -3.73
C ASP A 54 7.44 -2.13 -4.36
N THR A 55 7.71 -1.10 -5.17
CA THR A 55 6.65 -0.35 -5.87
C THR A 55 5.91 -1.25 -6.85
N ALA A 56 6.63 -2.00 -7.70
CA ALA A 56 5.99 -2.90 -8.67
C ALA A 56 5.14 -3.98 -7.98
N THR A 57 5.63 -4.51 -6.86
CA THR A 57 4.91 -5.47 -6.03
C THR A 57 3.62 -4.89 -5.46
N LEU A 58 3.65 -3.65 -4.95
CA LEU A 58 2.45 -2.98 -4.44
C LEU A 58 1.39 -2.78 -5.52
N ILE A 59 1.78 -2.43 -6.74
CA ILE A 59 0.85 -2.24 -7.86
C ILE A 59 0.22 -3.57 -8.29
N GLU A 60 1.03 -4.63 -8.43
CA GLU A 60 0.50 -5.95 -8.81
C GLU A 60 -0.40 -6.54 -7.72
N LEU A 61 -0.03 -6.39 -6.44
CA LEU A 61 -0.91 -6.77 -5.33
C LEU A 61 -2.24 -6.03 -5.39
N GLY A 62 -2.21 -4.71 -5.64
CA GLY A 62 -3.44 -3.92 -5.73
C GLY A 62 -4.37 -4.39 -6.84
N ARG A 63 -3.82 -4.79 -7.99
CA ARG A 63 -4.59 -5.37 -9.10
C ARG A 63 -5.21 -6.72 -8.70
N VAL A 64 -4.41 -7.65 -8.19
CA VAL A 64 -4.87 -8.97 -7.76
C VAL A 64 -5.93 -8.86 -6.67
N MET A 65 -5.73 -8.00 -5.68
CA MET A 65 -6.67 -7.78 -4.59
C MET A 65 -8.00 -7.19 -5.08
N THR A 66 -7.95 -6.25 -6.02
CA THR A 66 -9.15 -5.66 -6.65
C THR A 66 -9.95 -6.70 -7.43
N ASP A 67 -9.27 -7.54 -8.21
CA ASP A 67 -9.93 -8.48 -9.13
C ASP A 67 -10.45 -9.74 -8.42
N THR A 68 -9.81 -10.17 -7.33
CA THR A 68 -10.00 -11.53 -6.77
C THR A 68 -10.48 -11.58 -5.32
N SER A 69 -10.58 -10.44 -4.63
CA SER A 69 -11.15 -10.41 -3.28
C SER A 69 -12.67 -10.58 -3.30
N ILE A 70 -13.18 -11.35 -2.33
CA ILE A 70 -14.60 -11.72 -2.26
C ILE A 70 -15.53 -10.60 -1.75
N CYS A 71 -14.97 -9.52 -1.18
CA CYS A 71 -15.73 -8.41 -0.64
C CYS A 71 -15.05 -7.06 -0.89
N GLY A 72 -15.80 -5.97 -0.72
CA GLY A 72 -15.33 -4.61 -0.99
C GLY A 72 -14.13 -4.16 -0.15
N LEU A 73 -13.94 -4.71 1.06
CA LEU A 73 -12.75 -4.39 1.87
C LEU A 73 -11.48 -4.85 1.17
N GLY A 74 -11.44 -6.12 0.75
CA GLY A 74 -10.26 -6.66 0.06
C GLY A 74 -10.04 -5.99 -1.30
N GLN A 75 -11.12 -5.62 -2.00
CA GLN A 75 -11.03 -4.91 -3.27
C GLN A 75 -10.44 -3.50 -3.10
N ALA A 76 -10.80 -2.79 -2.02
CA ALA A 76 -10.40 -1.39 -1.80
C ALA A 76 -9.07 -1.21 -1.05
N ALA A 77 -8.55 -2.27 -0.40
CA ALA A 77 -7.46 -2.18 0.55
C ALA A 77 -6.14 -1.62 -0.01
N SER A 78 -5.92 -1.68 -1.32
CA SER A 78 -4.73 -1.14 -1.98
C SER A 78 -4.97 0.17 -2.75
N TRP A 79 -6.21 0.66 -2.84
CA TRP A 79 -6.54 1.79 -3.69
C TRP A 79 -5.74 3.04 -3.33
N ALA A 80 -5.65 3.39 -2.04
CA ALA A 80 -4.91 4.57 -1.61
C ALA A 80 -3.44 4.57 -2.05
N ILE A 81 -2.80 3.40 -2.09
CA ILE A 81 -1.38 3.25 -2.42
C ILE A 81 -1.18 3.31 -3.94
N VAL A 82 -2.02 2.60 -4.69
CA VAL A 82 -1.99 2.62 -6.16
C VAL A 82 -2.27 4.03 -6.68
N ASP A 83 -3.27 4.71 -6.11
CA ASP A 83 -3.63 6.08 -6.47
C ASP A 83 -2.55 7.09 -6.07
N ALA A 84 -1.89 6.90 -4.93
CA ALA A 84 -0.78 7.74 -4.51
C ALA A 84 0.41 7.59 -5.46
N HIS A 85 0.77 6.36 -5.85
CA HIS A 85 1.82 6.13 -6.86
C HIS A 85 1.48 6.78 -8.20
N ARG A 86 0.22 6.69 -8.64
CA ARG A 86 -0.22 7.31 -9.90
C ARG A 86 -0.10 8.85 -9.87
N ARG A 87 -0.39 9.49 -8.74
CA ARG A 87 -0.32 10.95 -8.58
C ARG A 87 1.09 11.45 -8.27
N TRP A 88 1.84 10.69 -7.49
CA TRP A 88 3.20 10.99 -7.04
C TRP A 88 4.11 9.77 -7.25
N PRO A 89 4.65 9.57 -8.46
CA PRO A 89 5.42 8.37 -8.81
C PRO A 89 6.70 8.16 -7.99
N THR A 90 7.26 9.23 -7.42
CA THR A 90 8.47 9.21 -6.58
C THR A 90 8.19 8.95 -5.10
N LEU A 91 6.91 8.98 -4.66
CA LEU A 91 6.54 8.90 -3.24
C LEU A 91 6.94 7.57 -2.58
N LEU A 92 6.96 6.47 -3.35
CA LEU A 92 7.28 5.12 -2.85
C LEU A 92 8.67 4.65 -3.28
N LYS A 93 9.43 5.52 -3.95
CA LYS A 93 10.77 5.23 -4.46
C LYS A 93 11.86 5.66 -3.46
N PRO A 94 13.08 5.12 -3.61
CA PRO A 94 14.22 5.58 -2.83
C PRO A 94 14.58 7.03 -3.15
N GLU A 95 15.11 7.76 -2.17
CA GLU A 95 15.45 9.19 -2.29
C GLU A 95 16.62 9.48 -3.25
N TYR A 96 17.43 8.47 -3.59
CA TYR A 96 18.59 8.59 -4.48
C TYR A 96 18.27 8.34 -5.97
N GLU A 97 16.99 8.18 -6.32
CA GLU A 97 16.51 7.96 -7.70
C GLU A 97 15.86 9.21 -8.33
N GLU A 98 16.06 10.40 -7.76
CA GLU A 98 15.66 11.71 -8.32
C GLU A 98 16.62 12.22 -9.41
#